data_AF-A0A383VCL8-F1
#
_entry.id   AF-A0A383VCL8-F1
#
_cell.length_a   1.000
_cell.length_b   1.000
_cell.length_c   1.000
_cell.angle_alpha   90.00
_cell.angle_beta   90.00
_cell.angle_gamma   90.00
#
_symmetry.space_group_name_H-M   'P 1'
#
loop_
_entity.id
_entity.type
_entity.pdbx_description
1 polymer ?
#
loop_
_entity_poly.entity_id
_entity_poly.type
_entity_poly.pdbx_seq_one_letter_code
_entity_poly.pdbx_strand_id
1 'polypeptide(L)'
;MAGKLLVAACLVALCAGMARAADPCSPTLNFFPTADQIGAPQLINNKTCKGDTVCNFPAVWQQKNQSAYTTKLQTTLEDGLFKVAFKQYGNEKPRLFFTPISAFLAEGSDVTECAQSRVPVPATRRLQQAEGQRYSVATAGEWSYSVSYDGAPAQEGDQIAGKSGQLDPLELNKDGEHCANITVTVTGLEVSPALPGFPSRFSSVQTVCWYRMSQQAKAQFEFDMCTTQQFTVNISNIAPLPQQLSQNGSSVVVNGKQAMLFRPVIHLFGRKNRTLNGEVIKELEYDTMNNPINFINRYIMLPANTTGNDTFSFVLDEDSLDEGYYKLSAKVALVSQFPDLVDLDGRTNIIQADSYGEDVRGFVEYSGVTVINETSMVGVQKSKTTLSAITSDKLNQNIQSGEPITFFWQFAGIGQERCFHDDVEIPDCASGVIVQANDVSHNSQQHTFRVEFTDVCGNSKQAEYSYTQQGVQAVSKVDYIPVVTDNLSLPAAASKQPRNSAAAAKPAGVLAVLLVLLAAALL
;
A
#
# COMPACT_ATOMS: atom_id res chain seq x y z
N MET A 1 0.90 29.65 -35.19
CA MET A 1 -0.25 28.72 -35.15
C MET A 1 -0.52 28.41 -33.69
N ALA A 2 -1.35 29.24 -33.07
CA ALA A 2 -1.75 29.13 -31.68
C ALA A 2 -3.25 29.37 -31.67
N GLY A 3 -4.02 28.43 -31.12
CA GLY A 3 -5.45 28.62 -30.99
C GLY A 3 -6.22 27.31 -30.94
N LYS A 4 -7.03 27.20 -29.88
CA LYS A 4 -8.17 26.30 -29.66
C LYS A 4 -7.87 24.95 -29.02
N LEU A 5 -7.77 24.95 -27.69
CA LEU A 5 -8.18 23.81 -26.86
C LEU A 5 -8.41 24.24 -25.41
N LEU A 6 -9.49 25.02 -25.15
CA LEU A 6 -9.89 25.33 -23.78
C LEU A 6 -11.37 25.73 -23.66
N VAL A 7 -12.28 24.90 -24.18
CA VAL A 7 -13.73 25.04 -23.92
C VAL A 7 -14.36 23.63 -23.91
N ALA A 8 -14.07 22.82 -22.90
CA ALA A 8 -14.79 21.55 -22.68
C ALA A 8 -14.74 21.01 -21.23
N ALA A 9 -14.12 21.72 -20.27
CA ALA A 9 -13.91 21.21 -18.91
C ALA A 9 -14.77 21.88 -17.82
N CYS A 10 -15.71 22.77 -18.16
CA CYS A 10 -16.45 23.56 -17.17
C CYS A 10 -17.93 23.15 -16.97
N LEU A 11 -18.42 22.09 -17.63
CA LEU A 11 -19.85 21.70 -17.53
C LEU A 11 -20.16 20.50 -16.61
N VAL A 12 -19.16 19.78 -16.10
CA VAL A 12 -19.40 18.61 -15.22
C VAL A 12 -19.17 18.94 -13.73
N ALA A 13 -18.47 20.02 -13.41
CA ALA A 13 -18.12 20.38 -12.03
C ALA A 13 -19.17 21.24 -11.29
N LEU A 14 -20.25 21.67 -11.95
CA LEU A 14 -21.26 22.57 -11.39
C LEU A 14 -22.57 21.89 -10.94
N CYS A 15 -22.65 20.55 -11.01
CA CYS A 15 -23.82 19.79 -10.53
C CYS A 15 -23.66 19.22 -9.11
N ALA A 16 -22.52 19.37 -8.45
CA ALA A 16 -22.21 18.68 -7.18
C ALA A 16 -22.37 19.53 -5.89
N GLY A 17 -22.91 20.76 -5.98
CA GLY A 17 -22.89 21.70 -4.85
C GLY A 17 -24.21 22.37 -4.48
N MET A 18 -25.34 21.96 -5.09
CA MET A 18 -26.64 22.37 -4.55
C MET A 18 -27.00 21.39 -3.45
N ALA A 19 -26.77 21.77 -2.20
CA ALA A 19 -27.51 21.21 -1.08
C ALA A 19 -28.99 21.36 -1.44
N ARG A 20 -29.61 20.30 -1.94
CA ARG A 20 -31.05 20.25 -2.12
C ARG A 20 -31.59 20.49 -0.73
N ALA A 21 -32.22 21.64 -0.49
CA ALA A 21 -33.15 21.76 0.62
C ALA A 21 -34.05 20.53 0.51
N ALA A 22 -33.98 19.65 1.51
CA ALA A 22 -34.74 18.41 1.49
C ALA A 22 -36.19 18.82 1.23
N ASP A 23 -36.72 18.38 0.09
CA ASP A 23 -38.12 18.63 -0.23
C ASP A 23 -38.92 18.06 0.94
N PRO A 24 -39.63 18.89 1.73
CA PRO A 24 -40.28 18.43 2.96
C PRO A 24 -41.38 17.39 2.65
N CYS A 25 -41.76 17.27 1.37
CA CYS A 25 -42.65 16.24 0.86
C CYS A 25 -41.99 14.89 0.55
N SER A 26 -40.67 14.85 0.41
CA SER A 26 -39.97 13.64 -0.04
C SER A 26 -39.77 12.70 1.15
N PRO A 27 -40.21 11.42 1.06
CA PRO A 27 -39.95 10.46 2.11
C PRO A 27 -38.43 10.32 2.32
N THR A 28 -37.97 10.23 3.56
CA THR A 28 -36.57 9.90 3.89
C THR A 28 -36.50 8.48 4.47
N LEU A 29 -35.31 8.01 4.77
CA LEU A 29 -35.09 6.69 5.36
C LEU A 29 -34.47 6.82 6.75
N ASN A 30 -35.06 6.14 7.72
CA ASN A 30 -34.40 5.79 8.96
C ASN A 30 -33.74 4.41 8.81
N PHE A 31 -32.42 4.38 8.76
CA PHE A 31 -31.62 3.15 8.70
C PHE A 31 -31.40 2.48 10.06
N PHE A 32 -31.99 3.01 11.13
CA PHE A 32 -31.87 2.49 12.49
C PHE A 32 -33.27 2.18 13.06
N PRO A 33 -34.00 1.22 12.47
CA PRO A 33 -35.32 0.85 12.96
C PRO A 33 -35.25 0.18 14.33
N THR A 34 -36.31 0.34 15.13
CA THR A 34 -36.44 -0.31 16.43
C THR A 34 -36.73 -1.81 16.26
N ALA A 35 -36.49 -2.60 17.32
CA ALA A 35 -36.79 -4.04 17.34
C ALA A 35 -38.25 -4.35 16.92
N ASP A 36 -39.19 -3.54 17.38
CA ASP A 36 -40.62 -3.69 17.06
C ASP A 36 -40.94 -3.39 15.59
N GLN A 37 -40.13 -2.57 14.92
CA GLN A 37 -40.30 -2.24 13.50
C GLN A 37 -39.78 -3.36 12.58
N ILE A 38 -38.77 -4.11 13.01
CA ILE A 38 -38.18 -5.23 12.26
C ILE A 38 -38.78 -6.58 12.64
N GLY A 39 -39.77 -6.61 13.55
CA GLY A 39 -40.46 -7.84 13.96
C GLY A 39 -39.55 -8.86 14.64
N ALA A 40 -38.41 -8.42 15.18
CA ALA A 40 -37.41 -9.28 15.79
C ALA A 40 -36.87 -8.67 17.09
N PRO A 41 -36.73 -9.44 18.19
CA PRO A 41 -35.98 -8.99 19.35
C PRO A 41 -34.49 -8.89 18.97
N GLN A 42 -33.97 -7.72 18.62
CA GLN A 42 -32.54 -7.59 18.31
C GLN A 42 -31.71 -7.50 19.59
N LEU A 43 -30.66 -8.33 19.60
CA LEU A 43 -29.35 -8.16 20.22
C LEU A 43 -28.99 -6.70 20.57
N ILE A 44 -29.37 -6.25 21.77
CA ILE A 44 -28.78 -5.01 22.34
C ILE A 44 -27.50 -5.32 23.13
N ASN A 45 -27.21 -6.58 23.49
CA ASN A 45 -26.01 -6.94 24.27
C ASN A 45 -25.50 -8.37 24.01
N ASN A 46 -24.59 -8.53 23.05
CA ASN A 46 -23.51 -9.54 23.02
C ASN A 46 -23.77 -11.05 23.33
N LYS A 47 -24.99 -11.61 23.21
CA LYS A 47 -25.20 -13.07 23.33
C LYS A 47 -26.36 -13.64 22.50
N THR A 48 -25.98 -14.62 21.66
CA THR A 48 -26.75 -15.72 21.01
C THR A 48 -28.00 -15.37 20.20
N CYS A 49 -27.81 -15.33 18.88
CA CYS A 49 -28.84 -15.79 17.94
C CYS A 49 -28.99 -17.32 18.05
N LYS A 50 -30.21 -17.80 18.27
CA LYS A 50 -30.59 -19.19 18.04
C LYS A 50 -31.83 -19.18 17.15
N GLY A 51 -31.74 -19.83 15.99
CA GLY A 51 -32.84 -20.01 15.04
C GLY A 51 -32.58 -19.32 13.69
N ASP A 52 -33.05 -19.96 12.62
CA ASP A 52 -32.70 -19.76 11.20
C ASP A 52 -33.07 -18.41 10.54
N THR A 53 -33.32 -17.33 11.27
CA THR A 53 -33.74 -16.07 10.63
C THR A 53 -33.27 -14.79 11.34
N VAL A 54 -32.55 -13.94 10.58
CA VAL A 54 -32.29 -12.51 10.80
C VAL A 54 -31.19 -12.13 11.83
N CYS A 55 -29.94 -12.57 11.63
CA CYS A 55 -28.81 -12.15 12.49
C CYS A 55 -27.55 -11.63 11.78
N ASN A 56 -27.64 -11.27 10.49
CA ASN A 56 -26.48 -10.80 9.75
C ASN A 56 -26.51 -9.27 9.60
N PHE A 57 -26.62 -8.52 10.69
CA PHE A 57 -26.50 -7.05 10.67
C PHE A 57 -25.10 -6.65 11.18
N PRO A 58 -24.11 -6.49 10.27
CA PRO A 58 -22.78 -6.02 10.62
C PRO A 58 -22.79 -4.82 11.56
N ALA A 59 -21.93 -4.86 12.59
CA ALA A 59 -21.83 -3.79 13.58
C ALA A 59 -21.55 -2.42 12.92
N VAL A 60 -20.86 -2.40 11.78
CA VAL A 60 -20.56 -1.17 11.02
C VAL A 60 -21.80 -0.38 10.58
N TRP A 61 -22.97 -1.02 10.47
CA TRP A 61 -24.24 -0.34 10.17
C TRP A 61 -25.02 0.10 11.40
N GLN A 62 -24.55 -0.19 12.63
CA GLN A 62 -25.25 0.25 13.83
C GLN A 62 -25.14 1.76 14.02
N GLN A 63 -26.21 2.37 14.54
CA GLN A 63 -26.28 3.81 14.80
C GLN A 63 -25.11 4.31 15.63
N LYS A 64 -24.71 3.55 16.66
CA LYS A 64 -23.56 3.86 17.51
C LYS A 64 -22.28 4.05 16.69
N ASN A 65 -22.03 3.20 15.71
CA ASN A 65 -20.82 3.23 14.90
C ASN A 65 -20.89 4.31 13.82
N GLN A 66 -22.06 4.50 13.20
CA GLN A 66 -22.30 5.57 12.23
C GLN A 66 -22.21 6.97 12.86
N SER A 67 -22.79 7.15 14.05
CA SER A 67 -22.77 8.43 14.79
C SER A 67 -21.41 8.78 15.41
N ALA A 68 -20.49 7.82 15.55
CA ALA A 68 -19.17 8.08 16.13
C ALA A 68 -18.35 9.11 15.35
N TYR A 69 -18.66 9.33 14.06
CA TYR A 69 -17.87 10.17 13.17
C TYR A 69 -18.58 11.43 12.66
N THR A 70 -19.86 11.63 12.96
CA THR A 70 -20.64 12.79 12.46
C THR A 70 -20.01 14.13 12.87
N THR A 71 -19.64 14.28 14.14
CA THR A 71 -18.97 15.50 14.64
C THR A 71 -17.59 15.70 14.01
N LYS A 72 -16.79 14.63 13.87
CA LYS A 72 -15.44 14.70 13.28
C LYS A 72 -15.51 15.05 11.78
N LEU A 73 -16.54 14.59 11.09
CA LEU A 73 -16.74 14.75 9.66
C LEU A 73 -17.63 15.95 9.30
N GLN A 74 -18.17 16.67 10.29
CA GLN A 74 -19.09 17.81 10.10
C GLN A 74 -20.32 17.44 9.25
N THR A 75 -20.91 16.28 9.53
CA THR A 75 -22.06 15.69 8.82
C THR A 75 -23.15 15.29 9.80
N THR A 76 -24.38 15.04 9.32
CA THR A 76 -25.48 14.53 10.14
C THR A 76 -25.92 13.15 9.65
N LEU A 77 -26.55 12.32 10.50
CA LEU A 77 -27.15 11.05 10.03
C LEU A 77 -28.46 11.26 9.26
N GLU A 78 -29.05 12.45 9.33
CA GLU A 78 -30.22 12.83 8.51
C GLU A 78 -29.85 12.84 7.02
N ASP A 79 -28.57 13.06 6.70
CA ASP A 79 -28.01 13.02 5.35
C ASP A 79 -27.79 11.59 4.81
N GLY A 80 -28.03 10.55 5.63
CA GLY A 80 -27.92 9.14 5.26
C GLY A 80 -26.79 8.39 5.96
N LEU A 81 -26.42 7.21 5.42
CA LEU A 81 -25.35 6.36 5.97
C LEU A 81 -23.99 6.64 5.36
N PHE A 82 -22.94 6.50 6.17
CA PHE A 82 -21.58 6.39 5.66
C PHE A 82 -21.37 5.04 4.97
N LYS A 83 -20.55 5.07 3.92
CA LYS A 83 -19.99 3.87 3.29
C LYS A 83 -19.21 3.07 4.32
N VAL A 84 -19.45 1.77 4.32
CA VAL A 84 -18.76 0.80 5.19
C VAL A 84 -17.91 -0.14 4.37
N ALA A 85 -16.95 -0.80 5.00
CA ALA A 85 -16.20 -1.91 4.41
C ALA A 85 -16.45 -3.18 5.22
N PHE A 86 -16.65 -4.31 4.55
CA PHE A 86 -16.77 -5.60 5.21
C PHE A 86 -16.18 -6.74 4.39
N LYS A 87 -15.79 -7.79 5.11
CA LYS A 87 -15.29 -9.05 4.54
C LYS A 87 -16.40 -9.88 3.90
N GLN A 88 -16.02 -10.89 3.13
CA GLN A 88 -17.00 -11.89 2.66
C GLN A 88 -17.52 -12.76 3.82
N TYR A 89 -18.81 -12.67 4.13
CA TYR A 89 -19.49 -13.46 5.18
C TYR A 89 -19.91 -14.89 4.75
N GLY A 90 -19.23 -15.48 3.75
CA GLY A 90 -19.60 -16.81 3.24
C GLY A 90 -21.07 -16.86 2.75
N ASN A 91 -21.84 -17.83 3.26
CA ASN A 91 -23.27 -18.00 2.95
C ASN A 91 -24.19 -17.04 3.73
N GLU A 92 -23.67 -16.38 4.76
CA GLU A 92 -24.42 -15.48 5.63
C GLU A 92 -24.38 -14.05 5.07
N LYS A 93 -25.30 -13.71 4.16
CA LYS A 93 -25.31 -12.37 3.55
C LYS A 93 -25.52 -11.28 4.62
N PRO A 94 -24.70 -10.23 4.64
CA PRO A 94 -24.95 -9.08 5.50
C PRO A 94 -26.28 -8.43 5.09
N ARG A 95 -27.02 -7.83 6.01
CA ARG A 95 -28.34 -7.23 5.77
C ARG A 95 -28.40 -5.85 6.40
N LEU A 96 -29.01 -4.90 5.71
CA LEU A 96 -29.33 -3.58 6.21
C LEU A 96 -30.86 -3.44 6.28
N PHE A 97 -31.37 -2.94 7.41
CA PHE A 97 -32.80 -2.65 7.58
C PHE A 97 -33.02 -1.14 7.56
N PHE A 98 -34.19 -0.74 7.08
CA PHE A 98 -34.59 0.67 7.09
C PHE A 98 -36.11 0.80 7.20
N THR A 99 -36.56 1.96 7.62
CA THR A 99 -37.98 2.35 7.69
C THR A 99 -38.13 3.69 6.99
N PRO A 100 -39.15 3.88 6.14
CA PRO A 100 -39.39 5.20 5.58
C PRO A 100 -39.86 6.17 6.68
N ILE A 101 -39.34 7.38 6.67
CA ILE A 101 -39.87 8.51 7.44
C ILE A 101 -40.57 9.43 6.46
N SER A 102 -41.87 9.64 6.67
CA SER A 102 -42.62 10.64 5.93
C SER A 102 -43.83 11.06 6.73
N ALA A 103 -44.15 12.36 6.70
CA ALA A 103 -45.40 12.86 7.27
C ALA A 103 -46.62 12.19 6.63
N PHE A 104 -46.51 11.69 5.39
CA PHE A 104 -47.60 11.02 4.67
C PHE A 104 -47.95 9.61 5.17
N LEU A 105 -47.13 9.02 6.04
CA LEU A 105 -47.36 7.67 6.56
C LEU A 105 -48.18 7.64 7.85
N ALA A 106 -48.51 8.80 8.42
CA ALA A 106 -49.30 8.91 9.63
C ALA A 106 -50.48 9.87 9.43
N GLU A 107 -51.69 9.36 9.66
CA GLU A 107 -52.92 10.15 9.63
C GLU A 107 -52.85 11.30 10.65
N GLY A 108 -53.38 12.46 10.27
CA GLY A 108 -53.37 13.67 11.09
C GLY A 108 -52.04 14.45 11.09
N SER A 109 -50.98 13.96 10.46
CA SER A 109 -49.71 14.68 10.35
C SER A 109 -49.86 15.99 9.60
N ASP A 110 -49.21 17.05 10.09
CA ASP A 110 -49.20 18.35 9.42
C ASP A 110 -48.30 18.28 8.17
N VAL A 111 -48.89 18.58 7.01
CA VAL A 111 -48.23 18.60 5.70
C VAL A 111 -48.38 19.96 5.03
N THR A 112 -48.65 21.00 5.81
CA THR A 112 -48.92 22.36 5.34
C THR A 112 -47.77 22.89 4.47
N GLU A 113 -46.52 22.73 4.90
CA GLU A 113 -45.36 23.19 4.13
C GLU A 113 -45.26 22.48 2.78
N CYS A 114 -45.49 21.17 2.75
CA CYS A 114 -45.51 20.42 1.52
C CYS A 114 -46.65 20.85 0.60
N ALA A 115 -47.88 20.96 1.13
CA ALA A 115 -49.05 21.35 0.37
C ALA A 115 -48.87 22.74 -0.26
N GLN A 116 -48.42 23.72 0.53
CA GLN A 116 -48.24 25.10 0.11
C GLN A 116 -47.14 25.27 -0.96
N SER A 117 -46.07 24.47 -0.91
CA SER A 117 -45.00 24.52 -1.92
C SER A 117 -45.45 24.04 -3.31
N ARG A 118 -46.53 23.24 -3.40
CA ARG A 118 -46.96 22.57 -4.65
C ARG A 118 -48.24 23.13 -5.27
N VAL A 119 -48.95 24.03 -4.60
CA VAL A 119 -50.08 24.72 -5.23
C VAL A 119 -49.54 25.71 -6.28
N PRO A 120 -49.92 25.60 -7.56
CA PRO A 120 -49.64 26.64 -8.55
C PRO A 120 -50.53 27.85 -8.24
N VAL A 121 -50.11 28.72 -7.33
CA VAL A 121 -50.87 29.91 -6.95
C VAL A 121 -50.36 31.12 -7.76
N PRO A 122 -51.24 31.87 -8.45
CA PRO A 122 -50.89 33.18 -9.01
C PRO A 122 -50.36 34.11 -7.91
N ALA A 123 -49.34 34.93 -8.20
CA ALA A 123 -48.63 35.75 -7.21
C ALA A 123 -49.55 36.61 -6.31
N THR A 124 -50.73 37.02 -6.81
CA THR A 124 -51.72 37.82 -6.09
C THR A 124 -52.55 37.05 -5.05
N ARG A 125 -52.67 35.71 -5.15
CA ARG A 125 -53.43 34.88 -4.18
C ARG A 125 -52.53 34.28 -3.09
N ARG A 126 -51.20 34.25 -3.27
CA ARG A 126 -50.24 33.82 -2.24
C ARG A 126 -50.34 34.67 -0.98
N LEU A 127 -50.67 35.95 -1.10
CA LEU A 127 -50.81 36.86 0.05
C LEU A 127 -52.16 36.74 0.79
N GLN A 128 -53.20 36.12 0.21
CA GLN A 128 -54.53 35.99 0.84
C GLN A 128 -54.87 34.57 1.30
N GLN A 129 -54.19 33.52 0.79
CA GLN A 129 -54.40 32.13 1.22
C GLN A 129 -53.24 31.54 2.03
N ALA A 130 -52.09 32.20 2.11
CA ALA A 130 -50.96 31.72 2.93
C ALA A 130 -51.11 32.00 4.43
N GLU A 131 -52.02 32.89 4.85
CA GLU A 131 -52.27 33.15 6.27
C GLU A 131 -53.30 32.16 6.83
N GLY A 132 -52.80 30.99 7.26
CA GLY A 132 -53.47 30.18 8.30
C GLY A 132 -54.15 28.89 7.87
N GLN A 133 -54.25 28.56 6.57
CA GLN A 133 -54.81 27.26 6.17
C GLN A 133 -53.78 26.14 6.40
N ARG A 134 -54.06 25.30 7.39
CA ARG A 134 -53.29 24.09 7.69
C ARG A 134 -53.81 22.91 6.89
N TYR A 135 -52.90 22.08 6.40
CA TYR A 135 -53.20 20.83 5.73
C TYR A 135 -52.70 19.68 6.58
N SER A 136 -53.53 18.66 6.77
CA SER A 136 -53.13 17.41 7.44
C SER A 136 -53.40 16.20 6.57
N VAL A 137 -52.72 15.09 6.84
CA VAL A 137 -53.00 13.80 6.19
C VAL A 137 -54.38 13.30 6.63
N ALA A 138 -55.29 13.12 5.68
CA ALA A 138 -56.63 12.58 5.88
C ALA A 138 -56.66 11.05 5.80
N THR A 139 -55.80 10.48 4.96
CA THR A 139 -55.60 9.03 4.85
C THR A 139 -54.12 8.79 4.70
N ALA A 140 -53.56 7.98 5.60
CA ALA A 140 -52.16 7.60 5.56
C ALA A 140 -51.85 6.85 4.27
N GLY A 141 -50.76 7.22 3.61
CA GLY A 141 -50.30 6.52 2.42
C GLY A 141 -49.75 5.13 2.75
N GLU A 142 -49.88 4.23 1.80
CA GLU A 142 -49.13 2.97 1.76
C GLU A 142 -47.76 3.24 1.13
N TRP A 143 -46.75 2.50 1.55
CA TRP A 143 -45.42 2.62 0.96
C TRP A 143 -44.98 1.31 0.33
N SER A 144 -44.12 1.42 -0.68
CA SER A 144 -43.36 0.34 -1.29
C SER A 144 -41.95 0.82 -1.60
N TYR A 145 -41.03 -0.10 -1.90
CA TYR A 145 -39.70 0.29 -2.33
C TYR A 145 -39.14 -0.64 -3.40
N SER A 146 -38.20 -0.12 -4.16
CA SER A 146 -37.41 -0.88 -5.11
C SER A 146 -35.92 -0.57 -4.94
N VAL A 147 -35.07 -1.54 -5.22
CA VAL A 147 -33.62 -1.40 -5.12
C VAL A 147 -32.97 -1.64 -6.48
N SER A 148 -32.09 -0.74 -6.90
CA SER A 148 -31.20 -0.95 -8.05
C SER A 148 -29.74 -0.97 -7.60
N TYR A 149 -28.98 -1.99 -7.98
CA TYR A 149 -27.57 -2.14 -7.62
C TYR A 149 -26.67 -1.81 -8.80
N ASP A 150 -25.66 -0.98 -8.62
CA ASP A 150 -24.62 -0.70 -9.62
C ASP A 150 -25.18 -0.38 -11.03
N GLY A 151 -26.33 0.30 -11.10
CA GLY A 151 -27.03 0.64 -12.35
C GLY A 151 -27.85 -0.48 -12.99
N ALA A 152 -27.93 -1.66 -12.38
CA ALA A 152 -28.83 -2.73 -12.79
C ALA A 152 -30.31 -2.32 -12.66
N PRO A 153 -31.24 -2.98 -13.38
CA PRO A 153 -32.68 -2.71 -13.25
C PRO A 153 -33.15 -2.79 -11.79
N ALA A 154 -34.05 -1.89 -11.41
CA ALA A 154 -34.63 -1.89 -10.08
C ALA A 154 -35.46 -3.16 -9.85
N GLN A 155 -35.29 -3.78 -8.69
CA GLN A 155 -36.03 -4.93 -8.21
C GLN A 155 -36.96 -4.47 -7.09
N GLU A 156 -38.19 -4.99 -7.06
CA GLU A 156 -39.10 -4.74 -5.95
C GLU A 156 -38.52 -5.31 -4.65
N GLY A 157 -38.63 -4.55 -3.57
CA GLY A 157 -38.09 -4.93 -2.28
C GLY A 157 -39.14 -5.53 -1.35
N ASP A 158 -38.69 -6.41 -0.47
CA ASP A 158 -39.56 -7.10 0.48
C ASP A 158 -39.73 -6.33 1.80
N GLN A 159 -40.98 -6.14 2.20
CA GLN A 159 -41.30 -5.54 3.50
C GLN A 159 -41.37 -6.59 4.60
N ILE A 160 -40.73 -6.29 5.73
CA ILE A 160 -40.84 -7.06 6.95
C ILE A 160 -42.02 -6.53 7.75
N ALA A 161 -43.04 -7.37 7.93
CA ALA A 161 -44.25 -7.08 8.69
C ALA A 161 -44.94 -5.76 8.29
N GLY A 162 -44.79 -5.31 7.03
CA GLY A 162 -45.33 -4.05 6.52
C GLY A 162 -44.69 -2.77 7.11
N LYS A 163 -43.63 -2.91 7.90
CA LYS A 163 -43.05 -1.79 8.68
C LYS A 163 -41.67 -1.39 8.21
N SER A 164 -40.82 -2.36 7.87
CA SER A 164 -39.41 -2.11 7.50
C SER A 164 -39.07 -2.71 6.15
N GLY A 165 -38.16 -2.07 5.42
CA GLY A 165 -37.52 -2.62 4.24
C GLY A 165 -36.22 -3.33 4.61
N GLN A 166 -35.82 -4.25 3.75
CA GLN A 166 -34.56 -4.98 3.82
C GLN A 166 -33.72 -4.71 2.57
N LEU A 167 -32.44 -4.43 2.76
CA LEU A 167 -31.44 -4.39 1.72
C LEU A 167 -30.45 -5.54 1.97
N ASP A 168 -30.45 -6.51 1.05
CA ASP A 168 -29.41 -7.52 0.97
C ASP A 168 -28.39 -7.06 -0.06
N PRO A 169 -27.13 -6.77 0.29
CA PRO A 169 -26.06 -6.69 -0.68
C PRO A 169 -26.12 -7.98 -1.52
N LEU A 170 -26.34 -7.83 -2.83
CA LEU A 170 -26.40 -8.96 -3.76
C LEU A 170 -25.19 -9.88 -3.55
N GLU A 171 -25.27 -11.14 -4.00
CA GLU A 171 -24.09 -12.02 -4.17
C GLU A 171 -23.17 -11.46 -5.24
N LEU A 172 -22.57 -10.32 -4.95
CA LEU A 172 -21.58 -9.69 -5.77
C LEU A 172 -20.32 -10.47 -5.44
N ASN A 173 -20.05 -11.53 -6.22
CA ASN A 173 -18.87 -12.38 -6.09
C ASN A 173 -17.54 -11.62 -6.34
N LYS A 174 -17.63 -10.33 -6.63
CA LYS A 174 -16.51 -9.45 -6.94
C LYS A 174 -16.13 -8.62 -5.71
N ASP A 175 -14.83 -8.37 -5.57
CA ASP A 175 -14.34 -7.35 -4.65
C ASP A 175 -14.51 -5.97 -5.25
N GLY A 176 -14.77 -4.97 -4.40
CA GLY A 176 -14.89 -3.60 -4.84
C GLY A 176 -15.97 -2.82 -4.11
N GLU A 177 -16.14 -1.59 -4.57
CA GLU A 177 -17.24 -0.74 -4.17
C GLU A 177 -18.52 -1.13 -4.91
N HIS A 178 -19.62 -1.13 -4.17
CA HIS A 178 -20.95 -1.40 -4.64
C HIS A 178 -21.90 -0.37 -4.03
N CYS A 179 -22.90 0.05 -4.80
CA CYS A 179 -23.92 0.97 -4.35
C CYS A 179 -25.32 0.47 -4.73
N ALA A 180 -26.26 0.65 -3.81
CA ALA A 180 -27.68 0.43 -4.02
C ALA A 180 -28.44 1.75 -3.95
N ASN A 181 -29.27 2.02 -4.95
CA ASN A 181 -30.26 3.09 -4.89
C ASN A 181 -31.58 2.50 -4.40
N ILE A 182 -32.00 2.90 -3.20
CA ILE A 182 -33.27 2.55 -2.60
C ILE A 182 -34.27 3.62 -2.99
N THR A 183 -35.23 3.25 -3.82
CA THR A 183 -36.34 4.14 -4.21
C THR A 183 -37.56 3.80 -3.37
N VAL A 184 -37.97 4.70 -2.48
CA VAL A 184 -39.22 4.56 -1.72
C VAL A 184 -40.32 5.30 -2.47
N THR A 185 -41.49 4.67 -2.58
CA THR A 185 -42.70 5.27 -3.11
C THR A 185 -43.80 5.22 -2.06
N VAL A 186 -44.46 6.36 -1.82
CA VAL A 186 -45.70 6.44 -1.02
C VAL A 186 -46.86 6.71 -1.96
N THR A 187 -47.94 5.93 -1.84
CA THR A 187 -49.17 6.00 -2.66
C THR A 187 -50.42 5.99 -1.80
N GLY A 188 -51.57 6.34 -2.39
CA GLY A 188 -52.88 6.19 -1.73
C GLY A 188 -53.14 7.17 -0.58
N LEU A 189 -52.33 8.23 -0.47
CA LEU A 189 -52.51 9.28 0.54
C LEU A 189 -53.59 10.28 0.12
N GLU A 190 -54.26 10.84 1.11
CA GLU A 190 -55.20 11.96 0.96
C GLU A 190 -54.87 13.06 1.96
N VAL A 191 -55.14 14.32 1.61
CA VAL A 191 -54.93 15.49 2.49
C VAL A 191 -56.24 16.21 2.76
N SER A 192 -56.36 16.79 3.97
CA SER A 192 -57.50 17.60 4.40
C SER A 192 -57.04 19.01 4.82
N PRO A 193 -57.70 20.08 4.33
CA PRO A 193 -58.74 20.07 3.30
C PRO A 193 -58.23 19.52 1.96
N ALA A 194 -59.09 18.85 1.20
CA ALA A 194 -58.73 18.28 -0.10
C ALA A 194 -58.16 19.35 -1.02
N LEU A 195 -56.98 19.07 -1.59
CA LEU A 195 -56.25 20.01 -2.43
C LEU A 195 -56.25 19.51 -3.89
N PRO A 196 -56.97 20.17 -4.81
CA PRO A 196 -57.01 19.77 -6.20
C PRO A 196 -55.61 19.76 -6.84
N GLY A 197 -55.24 18.66 -7.50
CA GLY A 197 -53.94 18.50 -8.13
C GLY A 197 -52.78 18.16 -7.18
N PHE A 198 -53.06 17.86 -5.90
CA PHE A 198 -52.05 17.34 -5.00
C PHE A 198 -51.57 15.96 -5.48
N PRO A 199 -50.24 15.70 -5.54
CA PRO A 199 -49.73 14.41 -5.98
C PRO A 199 -50.25 13.27 -5.10
N SER A 200 -50.81 12.23 -5.72
CA SER A 200 -51.20 10.99 -5.04
C SER A 200 -50.01 10.04 -4.82
N ARG A 201 -48.82 10.43 -5.29
CA ARG A 201 -47.59 9.66 -5.24
C ARG A 201 -46.41 10.55 -4.91
N PHE A 202 -45.62 10.15 -3.92
CA PHE A 202 -44.30 10.73 -3.64
C PHE A 202 -43.23 9.65 -3.73
N SER A 203 -42.07 10.01 -4.26
CA SER A 203 -40.94 9.09 -4.33
C SER A 203 -39.64 9.79 -4.01
N SER A 204 -38.76 9.09 -3.30
CA SER A 204 -37.40 9.54 -3.04
C SER A 204 -36.40 8.43 -3.35
N VAL A 205 -35.16 8.81 -3.58
CA VAL A 205 -34.05 7.89 -3.83
C VAL A 205 -32.96 8.17 -2.81
N GLN A 206 -32.49 7.12 -2.14
CA GLN A 206 -31.32 7.18 -1.27
C GLN A 206 -30.28 6.17 -1.74
N THR A 207 -29.01 6.57 -1.69
CA THR A 207 -27.89 5.73 -2.13
C THR A 207 -27.16 5.17 -0.92
N VAL A 208 -26.99 3.85 -0.86
CA VAL A 208 -26.17 3.19 0.17
C VAL A 208 -25.01 2.51 -0.51
N CYS A 209 -23.78 2.83 -0.11
CA CYS A 209 -22.59 2.22 -0.68
C CYS A 209 -21.84 1.39 0.37
N TRP A 210 -21.15 0.35 -0.08
CA TRP A 210 -20.26 -0.47 0.73
C TRP A 210 -19.06 -0.94 -0.10
N TYR A 211 -18.00 -1.34 0.59
CA TYR A 211 -16.85 -2.01 -0.02
C TYR A 211 -16.80 -3.47 0.46
N ARG A 212 -16.78 -4.40 -0.49
CA ARG A 212 -16.62 -5.84 -0.23
C ARG A 212 -15.18 -6.26 -0.52
N MET A 213 -14.60 -7.00 0.41
CA MET A 213 -13.26 -7.59 0.26
C MET A 213 -13.29 -9.08 0.59
N SER A 214 -12.85 -9.90 -0.36
CA SER A 214 -12.64 -11.35 -0.20
C SER A 214 -11.18 -11.72 -0.39
N GLN A 215 -10.46 -10.96 -1.21
CA GLN A 215 -9.04 -11.17 -1.46
C GLN A 215 -8.20 -10.45 -0.42
N GLN A 216 -7.04 -11.02 -0.14
CA GLN A 216 -6.00 -10.39 0.67
C GLN A 216 -5.36 -9.21 -0.07
N ALA A 217 -4.80 -8.27 0.69
CA ALA A 217 -4.03 -7.18 0.11
C ALA A 217 -2.76 -7.71 -0.56
N LYS A 218 -2.37 -7.08 -1.69
CA LYS A 218 -1.21 -7.46 -2.49
C LYS A 218 -0.53 -6.23 -3.10
N ALA A 219 0.75 -6.36 -3.36
CA ALA A 219 1.55 -5.45 -4.17
C ALA A 219 2.77 -6.21 -4.70
N GLN A 220 3.39 -5.71 -5.75
CA GLN A 220 4.68 -6.18 -6.25
C GLN A 220 5.78 -5.22 -5.81
N PHE A 221 6.96 -5.80 -5.60
CA PHE A 221 8.12 -5.13 -5.03
C PHE A 221 9.33 -5.44 -5.89
N GLU A 222 10.02 -4.39 -6.30
CA GLU A 222 11.29 -4.48 -6.98
C GLU A 222 12.28 -3.57 -6.26
N PHE A 223 13.38 -4.15 -5.79
CA PHE A 223 14.42 -3.40 -5.11
C PHE A 223 15.48 -2.98 -6.12
N ASP A 224 15.85 -1.70 -6.09
CA ASP A 224 16.85 -1.13 -6.97
C ASP A 224 17.88 -0.38 -6.13
N MET A 225 19.15 -0.69 -6.36
CA MET A 225 20.29 0.03 -5.79
C MET A 225 21.10 0.76 -6.88
N CYS A 226 20.93 0.34 -8.13
CA CYS A 226 21.94 0.51 -9.17
C CYS A 226 21.61 1.65 -10.12
N THR A 227 20.33 1.95 -10.32
CA THR A 227 19.92 3.07 -11.17
C THR A 227 20.11 4.42 -10.46
N THR A 228 19.77 4.47 -9.17
CA THR A 228 19.72 5.72 -8.39
C THR A 228 20.92 5.90 -7.46
N GLN A 229 21.77 4.88 -7.30
CA GLN A 229 22.82 4.80 -6.26
C GLN A 229 22.26 4.91 -4.83
N GLN A 230 20.96 4.69 -4.67
CA GLN A 230 20.25 4.72 -3.39
C GLN A 230 19.41 3.47 -3.30
N PHE A 231 19.36 2.86 -2.11
CA PHE A 231 18.55 1.67 -1.93
C PHE A 231 17.07 2.06 -1.98
N THR A 232 16.40 1.70 -3.07
CA THR A 232 15.05 2.11 -3.42
C THR A 232 14.17 0.89 -3.53
N VAL A 233 12.92 1.00 -3.10
CA VAL A 233 11.88 0.03 -3.40
C VAL A 233 10.86 0.62 -4.35
N ASN A 234 10.65 -0.07 -5.46
CA ASN A 234 9.60 0.21 -6.43
C ASN A 234 8.41 -0.69 -6.12
N ILE A 235 7.25 -0.07 -5.93
CA ILE A 235 6.01 -0.72 -5.51
C ILE A 235 4.97 -0.52 -6.60
N SER A 236 4.39 -1.62 -7.08
CA SER A 236 3.39 -1.61 -8.16
C SER A 236 2.30 -2.66 -7.96
N ASN A 237 1.31 -2.72 -8.86
CA ASN A 237 0.25 -3.74 -8.86
C ASN A 237 -0.48 -3.88 -7.51
N ILE A 238 -0.74 -2.73 -6.88
CA ILE A 238 -1.36 -2.65 -5.56
C ILE A 238 -2.85 -2.98 -5.64
N ALA A 239 -3.31 -3.85 -4.74
CA ALA A 239 -4.73 -4.06 -4.50
C ALA A 239 -5.01 -4.43 -3.03
N PRO A 240 -6.16 -4.02 -2.47
CA PRO A 240 -7.15 -3.14 -3.08
C PRO A 240 -6.66 -1.69 -3.15
N LEU A 241 -7.33 -0.86 -3.95
CA LEU A 241 -7.01 0.57 -4.08
C LEU A 241 -7.62 1.37 -2.92
N PRO A 242 -7.08 2.58 -2.61
CA PRO A 242 -7.69 3.47 -1.62
C PRO A 242 -9.18 3.67 -1.85
N GLN A 243 -9.96 3.66 -0.78
CA GLN A 243 -11.41 3.84 -0.84
C GLN A 243 -11.82 5.15 -0.20
N GLN A 244 -12.49 6.00 -0.97
CA GLN A 244 -13.09 7.21 -0.45
C GLN A 244 -14.23 6.86 0.50
N LEU A 245 -14.36 7.67 1.56
CA LEU A 245 -15.55 7.68 2.40
C LEU A 245 -16.63 8.48 1.68
N SER A 246 -17.81 7.91 1.56
CA SER A 246 -19.00 8.59 1.03
C SER A 246 -20.13 8.52 2.04
N GLN A 247 -21.06 9.46 1.95
CA GLN A 247 -22.33 9.44 2.65
C GLN A 247 -23.42 9.70 1.61
N ASN A 248 -24.42 8.83 1.56
CA ASN A 248 -25.48 8.88 0.55
C ASN A 248 -24.95 8.97 -0.91
N GLY A 249 -23.92 8.18 -1.21
CA GLY A 249 -23.26 8.16 -2.53
C GLY A 249 -22.38 9.38 -2.85
N SER A 250 -22.32 10.37 -1.96
CA SER A 250 -21.51 11.59 -2.16
C SER A 250 -20.23 11.53 -1.33
N SER A 251 -19.08 11.88 -1.91
CA SER A 251 -17.79 11.87 -1.19
C SER A 251 -17.80 12.84 -0.01
N VAL A 252 -17.32 12.39 1.14
CA VAL A 252 -17.17 13.22 2.34
C VAL A 252 -15.84 13.99 2.24
N VAL A 253 -15.89 15.31 2.40
CA VAL A 253 -14.72 16.19 2.33
C VAL A 253 -14.49 16.86 3.67
N VAL A 254 -13.28 16.74 4.22
CA VAL A 254 -12.86 17.35 5.48
C VAL A 254 -11.68 18.26 5.22
N ASN A 255 -11.79 19.54 5.58
CA ASN A 255 -10.73 20.55 5.36
C ASN A 255 -10.24 20.60 3.90
N GLY A 256 -11.16 20.50 2.94
CA GLY A 256 -10.84 20.51 1.51
C GLY A 256 -10.17 19.23 0.96
N LYS A 257 -10.02 18.18 1.79
CA LYS A 257 -9.48 16.88 1.38
C LYS A 257 -10.55 15.79 1.47
N GLN A 258 -10.56 14.88 0.51
CA GLN A 258 -11.47 13.72 0.55
C GLN A 258 -11.12 12.83 1.74
N ALA A 259 -12.12 12.50 2.55
CA ALA A 259 -11.99 11.51 3.61
C ALA A 259 -11.88 10.12 2.99
N MET A 260 -11.03 9.26 3.57
CA MET A 260 -10.77 7.91 3.06
C MET A 260 -11.31 6.88 4.04
N LEU A 261 -12.20 6.00 3.58
CA LEU A 261 -12.69 4.87 4.36
C LEU A 261 -11.53 3.96 4.77
N PHE A 262 -10.65 3.63 3.82
CA PHE A 262 -9.35 3.02 4.10
C PHE A 262 -8.33 3.31 2.99
N ARG A 263 -7.05 3.11 3.29
CA ARG A 263 -5.93 3.23 2.33
C ARG A 263 -5.01 2.01 2.46
N PRO A 264 -4.32 1.59 1.40
CA PRO A 264 -3.27 0.59 1.51
C PRO A 264 -2.07 1.18 2.24
N VAL A 265 -1.47 0.36 3.08
CA VAL A 265 -0.21 0.62 3.77
C VAL A 265 0.72 -0.54 3.53
N ILE A 266 2.00 -0.23 3.40
CA ILE A 266 3.05 -1.22 3.24
C ILE A 266 4.00 -1.08 4.41
N HIS A 267 4.16 -2.16 5.16
CA HIS A 267 5.14 -2.26 6.21
C HIS A 267 6.33 -3.06 5.67
N LEU A 268 7.41 -2.36 5.35
CA LEU A 268 8.66 -2.96 4.95
C LEU A 268 9.57 -3.07 6.17
N PHE A 269 10.04 -4.27 6.46
CA PHE A 269 10.91 -4.51 7.59
C PHE A 269 11.96 -5.58 7.28
N GLY A 270 13.10 -5.50 7.96
CA GLY A 270 14.18 -6.44 7.72
C GLY A 270 15.47 -6.02 8.38
N ARG A 271 16.48 -6.86 8.22
CA ARG A 271 17.79 -6.64 8.85
C ARG A 271 18.93 -7.14 7.98
N LYS A 272 20.09 -6.54 8.20
CA LYS A 272 21.35 -7.01 7.65
C LYS A 272 21.63 -8.43 8.15
N ASN A 273 21.94 -9.33 7.23
CA ASN A 273 22.29 -10.72 7.50
C ASN A 273 23.75 -11.02 7.20
N ARG A 274 24.32 -10.37 6.19
CA ARG A 274 25.74 -10.51 5.84
C ARG A 274 26.36 -9.15 5.53
N THR A 275 27.63 -9.00 5.85
CA THR A 275 28.49 -7.86 5.51
C THR A 275 28.98 -7.94 4.06
N LEU A 276 29.65 -6.89 3.58
CA LEU A 276 30.29 -6.83 2.25
C LEU A 276 31.29 -7.96 1.96
N ASN A 277 31.96 -8.48 2.98
CA ASN A 277 32.94 -9.58 2.85
C ASN A 277 32.28 -10.97 2.96
N GLY A 278 30.95 -11.04 3.00
CA GLY A 278 30.20 -12.30 3.07
C GLY A 278 30.11 -12.93 4.46
N GLU A 279 30.65 -12.28 5.50
CA GLU A 279 30.53 -12.76 6.88
C GLU A 279 29.07 -12.76 7.33
N VAL A 280 28.62 -13.91 7.86
CA VAL A 280 27.28 -14.05 8.41
C VAL A 280 27.25 -13.39 9.78
N ILE A 281 26.36 -12.42 9.94
CA ILE A 281 26.12 -11.75 11.22
C ILE A 281 25.28 -12.70 12.08
N LYS A 282 25.94 -13.45 12.98
CA LYS A 282 25.33 -14.50 13.81
C LYS A 282 24.65 -13.99 15.07
N GLU A 283 25.13 -12.87 15.62
CA GLU A 283 24.57 -12.21 16.80
C GLU A 283 24.54 -10.71 16.52
N LEU A 284 23.35 -10.16 16.34
CA LEU A 284 23.13 -8.77 16.72
C LEU A 284 22.61 -8.85 18.16
N GLU A 285 23.32 -8.24 19.10
CA GLU A 285 22.79 -7.93 20.42
C GLU A 285 21.36 -7.39 20.23
N TYR A 286 20.40 -8.23 20.61
CA TYR A 286 19.00 -7.87 20.70
C TYR A 286 18.92 -6.75 21.73
N ASP A 287 18.85 -5.47 21.31
CA ASP A 287 17.98 -4.59 22.08
C ASP A 287 17.52 -3.27 21.46
N THR A 288 17.95 -2.86 20.26
CA THR A 288 17.29 -1.65 19.73
C THR A 288 17.04 -1.72 18.23
N MET A 289 15.76 -1.62 17.88
CA MET A 289 15.29 -1.01 16.64
C MET A 289 15.79 0.45 16.47
N ASN A 290 16.76 0.91 17.27
CA ASN A 290 17.35 2.24 17.28
C ASN A 290 18.73 2.30 16.61
N ASN A 291 19.25 1.19 16.04
CA ASN A 291 20.40 1.28 15.14
C ASN A 291 19.90 1.27 13.68
N PRO A 292 19.54 2.44 13.10
CA PRO A 292 18.96 2.53 11.76
C PRO A 292 19.94 2.10 10.65
N ILE A 293 21.19 1.78 10.99
CA ILE A 293 22.24 1.40 10.05
C ILE A 293 22.07 -0.04 9.55
N ASN A 294 21.57 -0.95 10.40
CA ASN A 294 21.46 -2.38 10.08
C ASN A 294 20.02 -2.89 9.95
N PHE A 295 19.03 -2.01 10.09
CA PHE A 295 17.63 -2.37 10.14
C PHE A 295 16.79 -1.48 9.23
N ILE A 296 15.83 -2.11 8.57
CA ILE A 296 14.76 -1.41 7.86
C ILE A 296 13.48 -1.67 8.64
N ASN A 297 12.76 -0.62 8.97
CA ASN A 297 11.42 -0.66 9.53
C ASN A 297 10.70 0.62 9.09
N ARG A 298 9.83 0.50 8.08
CA ARG A 298 9.18 1.63 7.43
C ARG A 298 7.73 1.30 7.13
N TYR A 299 6.84 2.22 7.46
CA TYR A 299 5.48 2.21 6.96
C TYR A 299 5.36 3.21 5.81
N ILE A 300 4.81 2.75 4.71
CA ILE A 300 4.61 3.52 3.50
C ILE A 300 3.10 3.55 3.25
N MET A 301 2.48 4.70 3.52
CA MET A 301 1.05 4.89 3.24
C MET A 301 0.87 5.41 1.82
N LEU A 302 0.18 4.65 0.98
CA LEU A 302 0.04 5.01 -0.42
C LEU A 302 -0.92 6.19 -0.61
N PRO A 303 -0.65 7.13 -1.55
CA PRO A 303 -1.49 8.31 -1.79
C PRO A 303 -2.98 8.00 -1.98
N ALA A 304 -3.86 8.93 -1.60
CA ALA A 304 -5.31 8.73 -1.69
C ALA A 304 -5.82 8.56 -3.13
N ASN A 305 -5.06 9.04 -4.12
CA ASN A 305 -5.35 8.98 -5.55
C ASN A 305 -4.65 7.81 -6.27
N THR A 306 -4.12 6.83 -5.53
CA THR A 306 -3.42 5.68 -6.10
C THR A 306 -4.31 4.91 -7.08
N THR A 307 -3.80 4.65 -8.28
CA THR A 307 -4.41 3.81 -9.31
C THR A 307 -3.71 2.46 -9.43
N GLY A 308 -4.35 1.48 -10.06
CA GLY A 308 -3.77 0.13 -10.22
C GLY A 308 -2.51 0.07 -11.10
N ASN A 309 -2.26 1.11 -11.90
CA ASN A 309 -1.10 1.19 -12.79
C ASN A 309 0.03 2.05 -12.22
N ASP A 310 -0.16 2.63 -11.04
CA ASP A 310 0.85 3.49 -10.44
C ASP A 310 2.03 2.65 -9.96
N THR A 311 3.23 3.16 -10.21
CA THR A 311 4.47 2.66 -9.60
C THR A 311 5.01 3.76 -8.70
N PHE A 312 5.30 3.40 -7.46
CA PHE A 312 5.87 4.31 -6.47
C PHE A 312 7.29 3.88 -6.12
N SER A 313 8.22 4.81 -6.17
CA SER A 313 9.62 4.60 -5.78
C SER A 313 9.86 5.27 -4.44
N PHE A 314 10.28 4.49 -3.44
CA PHE A 314 10.61 4.99 -2.11
C PHE A 314 12.07 4.68 -1.79
N VAL A 315 12.82 5.71 -1.43
CA VAL A 315 14.19 5.53 -0.93
C VAL A 315 14.10 4.97 0.49
N LEU A 316 14.78 3.86 0.72
CA LEU A 316 14.87 3.17 2.01
C LEU A 316 16.14 3.54 2.77
N ASP A 317 17.16 4.00 2.05
CA ASP A 317 18.46 4.39 2.56
C ASP A 317 18.65 5.90 2.45
N GLU A 318 18.31 6.61 3.51
CA GLU A 318 18.64 8.03 3.69
C GLU A 318 20.10 8.15 4.20
N ASP A 319 21.03 7.54 3.48
CA ASP A 319 22.47 7.41 3.76
C ASP A 319 22.87 6.59 4.99
N SER A 320 21.91 6.16 5.83
CA SER A 320 22.21 5.48 7.08
C SER A 320 22.51 3.98 6.93
N LEU A 321 22.03 3.28 5.89
CA LEU A 321 22.19 1.83 5.82
C LEU A 321 23.63 1.43 5.49
N ASP A 322 24.16 0.45 6.23
CA ASP A 322 25.50 -0.09 5.98
C ASP A 322 25.47 -1.13 4.84
N GLU A 323 26.57 -1.21 4.09
CA GLU A 323 26.62 -2.04 2.89
C GLU A 323 26.60 -3.55 3.24
N GLY A 324 25.71 -4.32 2.62
CA GLY A 324 25.64 -5.76 2.84
C GLY A 324 24.35 -6.40 2.32
N TYR A 325 24.15 -7.68 2.65
CA TYR A 325 22.94 -8.41 2.33
C TYR A 325 21.90 -8.26 3.42
N TYR A 326 20.71 -7.83 3.04
CA TYR A 326 19.56 -7.68 3.92
C TYR A 326 18.53 -8.76 3.64
N LYS A 327 17.98 -9.34 4.71
CA LYS A 327 16.76 -10.14 4.62
C LYS A 327 15.58 -9.22 4.85
N LEU A 328 14.76 -9.07 3.82
CA LEU A 328 13.62 -8.17 3.85
C LEU A 328 12.32 -8.96 3.86
N SER A 329 11.34 -8.38 4.55
CA SER A 329 9.94 -8.77 4.51
C SER A 329 9.10 -7.54 4.20
N ALA A 330 8.01 -7.76 3.49
CA ALA A 330 7.04 -6.73 3.19
C ALA A 330 5.65 -7.26 3.56
N LYS A 331 4.93 -6.52 4.39
CA LYS A 331 3.52 -6.75 4.69
C LYS A 331 2.69 -5.68 4.00
N VAL A 332 1.71 -6.08 3.22
CA VAL A 332 0.71 -5.18 2.63
C VAL A 332 -0.56 -5.30 3.46
N ALA A 333 -1.11 -4.17 3.89
CA ALA A 333 -2.32 -4.12 4.70
C ALA A 333 -3.18 -2.93 4.30
N LEU A 334 -4.36 -2.81 4.92
CA LEU A 334 -5.23 -1.65 4.83
C LEU A 334 -5.27 -0.93 6.16
N VAL A 335 -5.36 0.40 6.11
CA VAL A 335 -5.47 1.24 7.29
C VAL A 335 -6.66 2.16 7.21
N SER A 336 -7.34 2.34 8.34
CA SER A 336 -8.48 3.24 8.47
C SER A 336 -8.37 4.13 9.71
N GLN A 337 -8.83 5.37 9.58
CA GLN A 337 -9.10 6.27 10.70
C GLN A 337 -10.54 6.15 11.23
N PHE A 338 -11.35 5.28 10.61
CA PHE A 338 -12.76 5.07 10.89
C PHE A 338 -13.01 3.59 11.23
N PRO A 339 -12.36 3.04 12.27
CA PRO A 339 -12.39 1.61 12.55
C PRO A 339 -13.78 1.04 12.81
N ASP A 340 -14.75 1.86 13.23
CA ASP A 340 -16.13 1.40 13.45
C ASP A 340 -16.95 1.32 12.15
N LEU A 341 -16.40 1.78 11.02
CA LEU A 341 -16.98 1.64 9.67
C LEU A 341 -16.33 0.50 8.86
N VAL A 342 -15.36 -0.23 9.44
CA VAL A 342 -14.56 -1.25 8.76
C VAL A 342 -14.59 -2.58 9.53
N ASP A 343 -15.21 -3.60 8.93
CA ASP A 343 -15.25 -4.99 9.43
C ASP A 343 -14.51 -5.93 8.48
N LEU A 344 -13.19 -5.78 8.45
CA LEU A 344 -12.27 -6.61 7.67
C LEU A 344 -11.46 -7.53 8.60
N ASP A 345 -10.98 -8.66 8.08
CA ASP A 345 -10.17 -9.60 8.86
C ASP A 345 -8.83 -9.00 9.31
N GLY A 346 -8.23 -9.54 10.37
CA GLY A 346 -6.87 -9.17 10.79
C GLY A 346 -6.75 -7.83 11.53
N ARG A 347 -7.84 -7.32 12.11
CA ARG A 347 -7.88 -6.06 12.85
C ARG A 347 -6.77 -5.99 13.92
N THR A 348 -5.81 -5.09 13.71
CA THR A 348 -4.66 -4.89 14.60
C THR A 348 -4.41 -3.39 14.78
N ASN A 349 -4.08 -2.95 16.00
CA ASN A 349 -3.68 -1.56 16.20
C ASN A 349 -2.21 -1.39 15.80
N ILE A 350 -1.91 -0.36 15.01
CA ILE A 350 -0.51 0.01 14.73
C ILE A 350 0.03 0.69 15.98
N ILE A 351 0.83 -0.05 16.76
CA ILE A 351 1.56 0.48 17.91
C ILE A 351 2.97 0.78 17.42
N GLN A 352 3.19 2.00 16.95
CA GLN A 352 4.52 2.51 16.67
C GLN A 352 4.77 3.79 17.47
N ALA A 353 5.92 3.80 18.13
CA ALA A 353 6.43 4.92 18.92
C ALA A 353 7.65 5.58 18.27
N ASP A 354 8.10 5.08 17.13
CA ASP A 354 9.24 5.58 16.36
C ASP A 354 8.83 6.59 15.28
N SER A 355 9.74 7.48 14.92
CA SER A 355 9.54 8.59 13.96
C SER A 355 9.12 8.11 12.56
N TYR A 356 9.36 6.84 12.24
CA TYR A 356 9.08 6.23 10.94
C TYR A 356 7.63 5.73 10.78
N GLY A 357 6.82 5.85 11.84
CA GLY A 357 5.40 5.47 11.86
C GLY A 357 4.45 6.65 12.02
N GLU A 358 4.93 7.90 11.99
CA GLU A 358 4.08 9.07 12.30
C GLU A 358 2.87 9.18 11.37
N ASP A 359 3.05 8.90 10.08
CA ASP A 359 1.99 8.99 9.07
C ASP A 359 0.86 7.96 9.27
N VAL A 360 1.17 6.83 9.92
CA VAL A 360 0.21 5.74 10.22
C VAL A 360 -0.28 5.78 11.67
N ARG A 361 0.18 6.75 12.47
CA ARG A 361 -0.17 6.85 13.87
C ARG A 361 -1.67 7.10 14.04
N GLY A 362 -2.31 6.31 14.91
CA GLY A 362 -3.74 6.42 15.18
C GLY A 362 -4.65 5.75 14.14
N PHE A 363 -4.07 5.07 13.14
CA PHE A 363 -4.83 4.20 12.25
C PHE A 363 -4.94 2.78 12.83
N VAL A 364 -5.99 2.09 12.42
CA VAL A 364 -6.17 0.65 12.67
C VAL A 364 -5.86 -0.11 11.38
N GLU A 365 -5.04 -1.15 11.49
CA GLU A 365 -4.63 -2.04 10.41
C GLU A 365 -5.63 -3.20 10.23
N TYR A 366 -5.86 -3.58 8.98
CA TYR A 366 -6.73 -4.66 8.56
C TYR A 366 -6.11 -5.43 7.38
N SER A 367 -6.48 -6.70 7.25
CA SER A 367 -6.18 -7.58 6.12
C SER A 367 -4.70 -7.63 5.74
N GLY A 368 -3.82 -7.55 6.74
CA GLY A 368 -2.38 -7.57 6.56
C GLY A 368 -1.86 -8.93 6.11
N VAL A 369 -1.04 -8.93 5.06
CA VAL A 369 -0.43 -10.13 4.49
C VAL A 369 1.03 -9.88 4.14
N THR A 370 1.88 -10.81 4.56
CA THR A 370 3.30 -10.83 4.20
C THR A 370 3.46 -11.35 2.77
N VAL A 371 3.88 -10.48 1.86
CA VAL A 371 4.03 -10.78 0.42
C VAL A 371 5.48 -11.02 0.02
N ILE A 372 6.44 -10.46 0.76
CA ILE A 372 7.84 -10.88 0.73
C ILE A 372 8.14 -11.47 2.10
N ASN A 373 8.62 -12.71 2.11
CA ASN A 373 9.13 -13.36 3.32
C ASN A 373 10.66 -13.32 3.30
N GLU A 374 11.31 -13.37 4.47
CA GLU A 374 12.76 -13.20 4.74
C GLU A 374 13.70 -14.17 3.99
N THR A 375 13.20 -14.90 3.00
CA THR A 375 13.97 -15.77 2.10
C THR A 375 14.71 -14.99 1.01
N SER A 376 14.20 -13.82 0.61
CA SER A 376 14.83 -13.01 -0.43
C SER A 376 15.90 -12.11 0.18
N MET A 377 17.17 -12.35 -0.18
CA MET A 377 18.28 -11.47 0.19
C MET A 377 18.41 -10.36 -0.85
N VAL A 378 18.52 -9.12 -0.39
CA VAL A 378 18.72 -7.94 -1.23
C VAL A 378 20.05 -7.31 -0.87
N GLY A 379 20.84 -6.94 -1.88
CA GLY A 379 22.13 -6.31 -1.70
C GLY A 379 22.05 -4.80 -1.64
N VAL A 380 22.69 -4.20 -0.64
CA VAL A 380 22.90 -2.75 -0.53
C VAL A 380 24.38 -2.46 -0.76
N GLN A 381 24.75 -1.97 -1.94
CA GLN A 381 26.13 -1.66 -2.33
C GLN A 381 26.21 -0.22 -2.86
N LYS A 382 26.85 0.66 -2.08
CA LYS A 382 27.15 2.07 -2.39
C LYS A 382 28.51 2.22 -3.07
N SER A 383 29.47 1.41 -2.65
CA SER A 383 30.85 1.41 -3.10
C SER A 383 31.01 0.59 -4.38
N LYS A 384 32.03 0.90 -5.19
CA LYS A 384 32.39 0.02 -6.31
C LYS A 384 32.98 -1.28 -5.78
N THR A 385 32.67 -2.39 -6.44
CA THR A 385 33.31 -3.67 -6.17
C THR A 385 34.83 -3.57 -6.39
N THR A 386 35.58 -4.13 -5.45
CA THR A 386 37.04 -4.17 -5.50
C THR A 386 37.57 -5.57 -5.24
N LEU A 387 38.73 -5.89 -5.83
CA LEU A 387 39.52 -7.07 -5.49
C LEU A 387 40.52 -6.68 -4.39
N SER A 388 40.26 -7.08 -3.15
CA SER A 388 41.06 -6.68 -1.99
C SER A 388 42.25 -7.61 -1.73
N ALA A 389 42.17 -8.88 -2.14
CA ALA A 389 43.25 -9.84 -2.02
C ALA A 389 43.21 -10.95 -3.08
N ILE A 390 44.39 -11.47 -3.44
CA ILE A 390 44.58 -12.58 -4.38
C ILE A 390 45.90 -13.31 -4.03
N THR A 391 45.86 -14.62 -3.78
CA THR A 391 47.02 -15.42 -3.34
C THR A 391 46.83 -16.93 -3.59
N SER A 392 47.90 -17.71 -3.47
CA SER A 392 47.89 -19.18 -3.61
C SER A 392 48.94 -19.81 -2.70
N ASP A 393 48.72 -21.07 -2.30
CA ASP A 393 49.69 -21.89 -1.56
C ASP A 393 50.94 -22.26 -2.39
N LYS A 394 50.85 -22.14 -3.73
CA LYS A 394 51.94 -22.44 -4.68
C LYS A 394 52.57 -21.20 -5.32
N LEU A 395 52.46 -20.04 -4.66
CA LEU A 395 53.18 -18.83 -5.10
C LEU A 395 54.69 -19.07 -5.10
N ASN A 396 55.32 -18.90 -6.26
CA ASN A 396 56.77 -19.07 -6.48
C ASN A 396 57.33 -20.45 -6.05
N GLN A 397 56.49 -21.49 -6.04
CA GLN A 397 56.91 -22.87 -5.75
C GLN A 397 56.75 -23.71 -7.00
N ASN A 398 57.70 -24.60 -7.28
CA ASN A 398 57.55 -25.52 -8.41
C ASN A 398 56.35 -26.44 -8.19
N ILE A 399 55.58 -26.69 -9.25
CA ILE A 399 54.36 -27.51 -9.23
C ILE A 399 54.57 -28.72 -10.14
N GLN A 400 54.17 -29.90 -9.70
CA GLN A 400 54.14 -31.10 -10.54
C GLN A 400 52.75 -31.34 -11.13
N SER A 401 52.68 -32.07 -12.25
CA SER A 401 51.40 -32.44 -12.86
C SER A 401 50.56 -33.27 -11.87
N GLY A 402 49.28 -32.92 -11.72
CA GLY A 402 48.37 -33.54 -10.76
C GLY A 402 48.61 -33.16 -9.30
N GLU A 403 49.46 -32.17 -9.02
CA GLU A 403 49.60 -31.61 -7.68
C GLU A 403 48.43 -30.66 -7.39
N PRO A 404 47.82 -30.69 -6.18
CA PRO A 404 46.77 -29.77 -5.82
C PRO A 404 47.31 -28.35 -5.65
N ILE A 405 46.58 -27.37 -6.20
CA ILE A 405 46.81 -25.95 -6.03
C ILE A 405 45.59 -25.35 -5.36
N THR A 406 45.79 -24.58 -4.29
CA THR A 406 44.73 -23.84 -3.61
C THR A 406 44.79 -22.37 -4.00
N PHE A 407 43.66 -21.81 -4.43
CA PHE A 407 43.53 -20.41 -4.83
C PHE A 407 42.68 -19.65 -3.81
N PHE A 408 43.15 -18.47 -3.39
CA PHE A 408 42.48 -17.62 -2.39
C PHE A 408 42.33 -16.20 -2.90
N TRP A 409 41.10 -15.73 -3.03
CA TRP A 409 40.79 -14.35 -3.40
C TRP A 409 39.86 -13.71 -2.37
N GLN A 410 39.72 -12.41 -2.45
CA GLN A 410 38.72 -11.68 -1.67
C GLN A 410 38.22 -10.49 -2.48
N PHE A 411 36.93 -10.48 -2.78
CA PHE A 411 36.25 -9.30 -3.29
C PHE A 411 35.62 -8.54 -2.12
N ALA A 412 35.67 -7.22 -2.16
CA ALA A 412 34.81 -6.35 -1.34
C ALA A 412 33.67 -5.86 -2.23
N GLY A 413 32.52 -6.49 -2.10
CA GLY A 413 31.34 -6.25 -2.92
C GLY A 413 30.26 -7.30 -2.65
N ILE A 414 29.06 -7.04 -3.15
CA ILE A 414 27.87 -7.88 -2.99
C ILE A 414 27.51 -8.41 -4.36
N GLY A 415 27.54 -9.73 -4.53
CA GLY A 415 27.39 -10.36 -5.83
C GLY A 415 27.57 -11.88 -5.80
N GLN A 416 27.79 -12.43 -6.99
CA GLN A 416 28.01 -13.85 -7.22
C GLN A 416 29.39 -14.10 -7.83
N GLU A 417 30.00 -15.21 -7.46
CA GLU A 417 31.31 -15.66 -7.95
C GLU A 417 31.16 -16.86 -8.87
N ARG A 418 31.91 -16.86 -9.98
CA ARG A 418 32.06 -17.99 -10.89
C ARG A 418 33.53 -18.27 -11.10
N CYS A 419 33.93 -19.54 -11.05
CA CYS A 419 35.32 -19.96 -11.14
C CYS A 419 35.54 -20.72 -12.43
N PHE A 420 36.66 -20.47 -13.09
CA PHE A 420 37.05 -21.09 -14.34
C PHE A 420 38.48 -21.60 -14.24
N HIS A 421 38.73 -22.82 -14.71
CA HIS A 421 40.05 -23.39 -14.87
C HIS A 421 40.24 -23.76 -16.34
N ASP A 422 41.19 -23.11 -17.00
CA ASP A 422 41.42 -23.20 -18.45
C ASP A 422 40.12 -22.97 -19.25
N ASP A 423 39.40 -21.90 -18.91
CA ASP A 423 38.09 -21.50 -19.45
C ASP A 423 36.93 -22.51 -19.25
N VAL A 424 37.15 -23.57 -18.46
CA VAL A 424 36.09 -24.50 -18.04
C VAL A 424 35.57 -24.08 -16.67
N GLU A 425 34.25 -23.86 -16.57
CA GLU A 425 33.60 -23.51 -15.30
C GLU A 425 33.67 -24.66 -14.29
N ILE A 426 34.07 -24.35 -13.06
CA ILE A 426 34.12 -25.29 -11.94
C ILE A 426 32.93 -25.02 -11.02
N PRO A 427 32.21 -26.06 -10.56
CA PRO A 427 31.15 -25.91 -9.57
C PRO A 427 31.69 -25.45 -8.21
N ASP A 428 30.82 -24.88 -7.36
CA ASP A 428 31.13 -24.49 -5.98
C ASP A 428 32.30 -23.49 -5.84
N CYS A 429 32.23 -22.41 -6.62
CA CYS A 429 33.19 -21.32 -6.57
C CYS A 429 33.15 -20.59 -5.21
N ALA A 430 34.21 -20.77 -4.41
CA ALA A 430 34.43 -20.06 -3.16
C ALA A 430 35.93 -19.92 -2.89
N SER A 431 36.35 -18.83 -2.24
CA SER A 431 37.77 -18.63 -1.90
C SER A 431 38.33 -19.80 -1.10
N GLY A 432 39.50 -20.31 -1.50
CA GLY A 432 40.06 -21.57 -1.01
C GLY A 432 39.75 -22.79 -1.90
N VAL A 433 39.31 -22.58 -3.14
CA VAL A 433 39.11 -23.65 -4.13
C VAL A 433 40.44 -24.36 -4.43
N ILE A 434 40.35 -25.69 -4.51
CA ILE A 434 41.47 -26.58 -4.86
C ILE A 434 41.23 -27.13 -6.26
N VAL A 435 42.23 -26.99 -7.13
CA VAL A 435 42.24 -27.63 -8.46
C VAL A 435 43.50 -28.48 -8.61
N GLN A 436 43.45 -29.46 -9.53
CA GLN A 436 44.61 -30.26 -9.87
C GLN A 436 45.40 -29.56 -10.98
N ALA A 437 46.73 -29.46 -10.83
CA ALA A 437 47.58 -28.88 -11.85
C ALA A 437 47.53 -29.71 -13.15
N ASN A 438 46.95 -29.15 -14.21
CA ASN A 438 46.95 -29.73 -15.55
C ASN A 438 48.37 -29.76 -16.15
N ASP A 439 48.72 -30.84 -16.87
CA ASP A 439 49.92 -31.11 -17.68
C ASP A 439 51.07 -30.06 -17.64
N VAL A 440 51.59 -29.75 -16.46
CA VAL A 440 52.70 -28.81 -16.24
C VAL A 440 54.04 -29.48 -16.55
N SER A 441 54.23 -29.91 -17.80
CA SER A 441 55.52 -30.44 -18.27
C SER A 441 56.51 -29.30 -18.59
N HIS A 442 57.80 -29.63 -18.75
CA HIS A 442 58.91 -28.68 -19.01
C HIS A 442 58.68 -27.74 -20.22
N ASN A 443 57.67 -27.97 -21.06
CA ASN A 443 57.30 -27.17 -22.21
C ASN A 443 56.22 -26.12 -21.88
N SER A 444 56.41 -25.33 -20.83
CA SER A 444 55.83 -23.99 -20.60
C SER A 444 54.35 -23.76 -20.93
N GLN A 445 53.46 -24.77 -20.88
CA GLN A 445 52.04 -24.53 -21.11
C GLN A 445 51.51 -23.74 -19.91
N GLN A 446 51.04 -22.52 -20.20
CA GLN A 446 50.48 -21.62 -19.22
C GLN A 446 49.01 -21.98 -19.01
N HIS A 447 48.66 -22.27 -17.77
CA HIS A 447 47.30 -22.55 -17.36
C HIS A 447 46.72 -21.35 -16.62
N THR A 448 45.40 -21.22 -16.65
CA THR A 448 44.71 -20.08 -16.05
C THR A 448 43.65 -20.53 -15.06
N PHE A 449 43.60 -19.85 -13.92
CA PHE A 449 42.47 -19.92 -13.01
C PHE A 449 41.88 -18.52 -12.90
N ARG A 450 40.61 -18.36 -13.26
CA ARG A 450 39.91 -17.07 -13.27
C ARG A 450 38.69 -17.15 -12.38
N VAL A 451 38.54 -16.16 -11.52
CA VAL A 451 37.30 -15.92 -10.78
C VAL A 451 36.65 -14.68 -11.33
N GLU A 452 35.39 -14.79 -11.72
CA GLU A 452 34.55 -13.68 -12.13
C GLU A 452 33.56 -13.39 -11.01
N PHE A 453 33.66 -12.20 -10.44
CA PHE A 453 32.68 -11.66 -9.50
C PHE A 453 31.76 -10.71 -10.25
N THR A 454 30.44 -10.93 -10.18
CA THR A 454 29.45 -9.98 -10.71
C THR A 454 28.63 -9.43 -9.57
N ASP A 455 28.68 -8.11 -9.38
CA ASP A 455 27.98 -7.41 -8.30
C ASP A 455 26.46 -7.32 -8.54
N VAL A 456 25.72 -6.86 -7.53
CA VAL A 456 24.25 -6.68 -7.61
C VAL A 456 23.80 -5.67 -8.67
N CYS A 457 24.73 -4.87 -9.18
CA CYS A 457 24.51 -3.92 -10.28
C CYS A 457 24.97 -4.45 -11.63
N GLY A 458 25.41 -5.71 -11.71
CA GLY A 458 25.89 -6.33 -12.93
C GLY A 458 27.31 -5.92 -13.31
N ASN A 459 28.04 -5.18 -12.47
CA ASN A 459 29.45 -4.89 -12.74
C ASN A 459 30.30 -6.12 -12.45
N SER A 460 31.18 -6.47 -13.38
CA SER A 460 32.08 -7.62 -13.20
C SER A 460 33.48 -7.19 -12.79
N LYS A 461 34.09 -7.96 -11.89
CA LYS A 461 35.50 -7.86 -11.48
C LYS A 461 36.13 -9.25 -11.58
N GLN A 462 37.41 -9.31 -11.92
CA GLN A 462 38.10 -10.59 -12.13
C GLN A 462 39.34 -10.74 -11.23
N ALA A 463 39.49 -11.92 -10.65
CA ALA A 463 40.72 -12.38 -10.01
C ALA A 463 41.33 -13.49 -10.86
N GLU A 464 42.40 -13.17 -11.58
CA GLU A 464 43.06 -14.09 -12.50
C GLU A 464 44.42 -14.52 -11.97
N TYR A 465 44.68 -15.81 -12.11
CA TYR A 465 45.95 -16.46 -11.84
C TYR A 465 46.42 -17.14 -13.10
N SER A 466 47.73 -17.13 -13.27
CA SER A 466 48.44 -17.92 -14.26
C SER A 466 49.35 -18.88 -13.51
N TYR A 467 49.46 -20.12 -13.95
CA TYR A 467 50.45 -21.03 -13.39
C TYR A 467 51.14 -21.86 -14.46
N THR A 468 52.39 -22.23 -14.14
CA THR A 468 53.24 -23.14 -14.91
C THR A 468 53.95 -24.06 -13.93
N GLN A 469 54.87 -24.91 -14.40
CA GLN A 469 55.74 -25.69 -13.52
C GLN A 469 56.56 -24.84 -12.54
N GLN A 470 56.81 -23.56 -12.83
CA GLN A 470 57.56 -22.64 -11.96
C GLN A 470 56.74 -22.09 -10.78
N GLY A 471 55.43 -22.33 -10.78
CA GLY A 471 54.51 -21.90 -9.73
C GLY A 471 53.34 -21.08 -10.24
N VAL A 472 52.54 -20.63 -9.28
CA VAL A 472 51.40 -19.73 -9.50
C VAL A 472 51.89 -18.28 -9.45
N GLN A 473 51.32 -17.47 -10.34
CA GLN A 473 51.44 -16.01 -10.36
C GLN A 473 50.04 -15.39 -10.40
N ALA A 474 49.78 -14.41 -9.54
CA ALA A 474 48.59 -13.57 -9.65
C ALA A 474 48.75 -12.60 -10.83
N VAL A 475 47.77 -12.63 -11.76
CA VAL A 475 47.71 -11.76 -12.94
C VAL A 475 46.92 -10.49 -12.63
N SER A 476 45.78 -10.63 -11.95
CA SER A 476 44.98 -9.49 -11.53
C SER A 476 45.70 -8.64 -10.48
N LYS A 477 45.56 -7.32 -10.59
CA LYS A 477 46.01 -6.38 -9.56
C LYS A 477 44.92 -6.21 -8.51
N VAL A 478 45.32 -6.27 -7.23
CA VAL A 478 44.44 -5.85 -6.14
C VAL A 478 44.16 -4.35 -6.27
N ASP A 479 42.91 -3.96 -6.04
CA ASP A 479 42.54 -2.56 -6.00
C ASP A 479 43.04 -1.95 -4.68
N TYR A 480 43.58 -0.74 -4.75
CA TYR A 480 43.99 -0.04 -3.54
C TYR A 480 42.75 0.47 -2.81
N ILE A 481 42.44 -0.15 -1.67
CA ILE A 481 41.46 0.39 -0.73
C ILE A 481 42.26 1.24 0.28
N PRO A 482 42.09 2.57 0.34
CA PRO A 482 42.62 3.34 1.46
C PRO A 482 41.97 2.78 2.73
N VAL A 483 42.78 2.14 3.56
CA VAL A 483 42.32 1.44 4.77
C VAL A 483 41.61 2.45 5.67
N VAL A 484 40.28 2.43 5.63
CA VAL A 484 39.46 2.82 6.78
C VAL A 484 39.38 1.55 7.61
N THR A 485 39.94 1.61 8.81
CA THR A 485 40.11 0.52 9.76
C THR A 485 38.81 -0.25 9.99
N ASP A 486 38.71 -1.45 9.45
CA ASP A 486 38.15 -2.61 10.14
C ASP A 486 38.73 -3.91 9.54
N ASN A 487 38.91 -4.90 10.41
CA ASN A 487 39.79 -6.06 10.26
C ASN A 487 39.65 -6.85 8.94
N LEU A 488 40.44 -6.50 7.92
CA LEU A 488 40.75 -7.38 6.78
C LEU A 488 41.89 -8.33 7.18
N SER A 489 41.56 -9.53 7.64
CA SER A 489 42.54 -10.61 7.78
C SER A 489 42.08 -11.86 7.03
N LEU A 490 42.79 -12.18 5.95
CA LEU A 490 42.86 -13.55 5.44
C LEU A 490 43.56 -14.44 6.49
N PRO A 491 43.27 -15.75 6.54
CA PRO A 491 43.99 -16.66 7.43
C PRO A 491 45.50 -16.53 7.22
N ALA A 492 46.23 -16.37 8.31
CA ALA A 492 47.66 -16.18 8.37
C ALA A 492 48.42 -17.46 7.98
N ALA A 493 48.28 -17.90 6.73
CA ALA A 493 49.17 -18.86 6.10
C ALA A 493 49.96 -18.10 5.02
N ALA A 494 51.23 -17.83 5.31
CA ALA A 494 52.25 -17.24 4.44
C ALA A 494 52.42 -15.69 4.38
N SER A 495 52.02 -14.92 5.41
CA SER A 495 52.46 -13.50 5.51
C SER A 495 53.90 -13.38 6.05
N LYS A 496 54.86 -13.89 5.28
CA LYS A 496 56.25 -13.41 5.32
C LYS A 496 56.76 -13.34 3.88
N GLN A 497 56.26 -12.40 3.07
CA GLN A 497 57.02 -11.77 1.97
C GLN A 497 56.25 -10.58 1.33
N PRO A 498 56.91 -9.74 0.50
CA PRO A 498 56.79 -8.29 0.51
C PRO A 498 55.67 -7.79 -0.40
N ARG A 499 55.13 -6.62 -0.06
CA ARG A 499 54.34 -5.78 -0.97
C ARG A 499 55.10 -5.66 -2.30
N ASN A 500 54.47 -6.06 -3.41
CA ASN A 500 55.00 -5.86 -4.77
C ASN A 500 55.22 -4.36 -5.01
N SER A 501 56.42 -3.89 -4.67
CA SER A 501 56.92 -2.56 -4.98
C SER A 501 57.63 -2.66 -6.33
N ALA A 502 56.85 -2.74 -7.42
CA ALA A 502 57.40 -2.40 -8.72
C ALA A 502 57.70 -0.90 -8.67
N ALA A 503 58.99 -0.55 -8.69
CA ALA A 503 59.46 0.81 -8.73
C ALA A 503 58.75 1.57 -9.86
N ALA A 504 57.97 2.60 -9.50
CA ALA A 504 57.59 3.62 -10.45
C ALA A 504 58.89 4.21 -11.01
N ALA A 505 59.15 4.01 -12.29
CA ALA A 505 60.21 4.72 -12.99
C ALA A 505 59.96 6.23 -12.80
N LYS A 506 60.80 6.86 -11.98
CA LYS A 506 60.83 8.32 -11.84
C LYS A 506 61.27 8.90 -13.20
N PRO A 507 60.49 9.79 -13.84
CA PRO A 507 61.07 10.66 -14.85
C PRO A 507 62.01 11.63 -14.13
N ALA A 508 63.31 11.47 -14.40
CA ALA A 508 64.35 12.40 -13.96
C ALA A 508 64.37 13.63 -14.89
N GLY A 509 64.31 14.83 -14.30
CA GLY A 509 64.57 16.13 -14.95
C GLY A 509 63.33 16.69 -15.67
N VAL A 510 62.81 17.87 -15.35
CA VAL A 510 63.50 19.16 -15.40
C VAL A 510 62.98 20.08 -14.29
N LEU A 511 63.91 20.58 -13.50
CA LEU A 511 63.72 21.69 -12.59
C LEU A 511 64.09 22.96 -13.35
N ALA A 512 63.11 23.81 -13.68
CA ALA A 512 63.37 25.16 -14.18
C ALA A 512 62.21 26.09 -13.76
N VAL A 513 62.40 26.71 -12.60
CA VAL A 513 62.17 28.14 -12.28
C VAL A 513 61.00 28.85 -12.99
N LEU A 514 60.00 29.32 -12.23
CA LEU A 514 59.85 30.75 -11.86
C LEU A 514 58.53 30.99 -11.11
N LEU A 515 58.65 31.59 -9.92
CA LEU A 515 57.62 32.43 -9.31
C LEU A 515 57.27 33.59 -10.26
N VAL A 516 55.99 33.88 -10.48
CA VAL A 516 55.44 35.25 -10.66
C VAL A 516 53.93 35.23 -10.34
N LEU A 517 53.59 35.84 -9.20
CA LEU A 517 52.54 36.84 -8.96
C LEU A 517 51.05 36.58 -9.30
N LEU A 518 50.26 36.70 -8.22
CA LEU A 518 49.05 37.53 -8.01
C LEU A 518 47.79 37.39 -8.91
N ALA A 519 46.70 37.12 -8.18
CA ALA A 519 45.45 37.91 -8.12
C ALA A 519 44.43 37.89 -9.27
N ALA A 520 43.20 37.46 -8.92
CA ALA A 520 41.88 38.08 -9.16
C ALA A 520 40.83 36.93 -9.15
N ALA A 521 39.87 36.83 -8.23
CA ALA A 521 38.73 37.71 -7.96
C ALA A 521 37.92 38.05 -9.23
N LEU A 522 36.63 37.63 -9.21
CA LEU A 522 35.51 37.95 -10.13
C LEU A 522 35.38 37.11 -11.41
N LEU A 523 34.45 36.12 -11.35
CA LEU A 523 33.17 36.15 -12.07
C LEU A 523 32.14 35.28 -11.37
#